data_AF-A0A9D6DBE9-F1
#
_entry.id   AF-A0A9D6DBE9-F1
#
_cell.length_a   1.000
_cell.length_b   1.000
_cell.length_c   1.000
_cell.angle_alpha   90.00
_cell.angle_beta   90.00
_cell.angle_gamma   90.00
#
_symmetry.space_group_name_H-M   'P 1'
#
loop_
_entity.id
_entity.type
_entity.pdbx_description
1 polymer ?
#
loop_
_entity_poly.entity_id
_entity_poly.type
_entity_poly.pdbx_seq_one_letter_code
_entity_poly.pdbx_strand_id
1 'polypeptide(L)'
;MMKTAALSLLLLVLPSASMAAVDCQQFKEARDLVDDYYHATRAGRDALNASLSDLLKEPSGAACWLVRGLQPVKRTKLSPDQMNSPEARPIWALRGLRFITKCTDQKGALVNKQLIDPRDARWDLLLQSGIQQIPFFKTWMSRDVVVIAPAEVQKQIIASWEQWYTKEATTFRFERCGDINAWYF
;
A
#
# COMPACT_ATOMS: atom_id res chain seq x y z
N MET A 1 28.74 56.06 -3.31
CA MET A 1 29.37 54.74 -3.03
C MET A 1 28.27 53.78 -2.59
N MET A 2 27.69 52.99 -3.51
CA MET A 2 26.69 51.96 -3.20
C MET A 2 27.35 50.59 -3.35
N LYS A 3 27.36 49.79 -2.27
CA LYS A 3 27.81 48.39 -2.28
C LYS A 3 26.59 47.49 -2.37
N THR A 4 26.44 46.81 -3.51
CA THR A 4 25.46 45.75 -3.75
C THR A 4 25.96 44.47 -3.08
N ALA A 5 25.20 43.93 -2.13
CA ALA A 5 25.47 42.63 -1.52
C ALA A 5 24.74 41.54 -2.31
N ALA A 6 25.51 40.65 -2.94
CA ALA A 6 25.00 39.45 -3.60
C ALA A 6 24.74 38.36 -2.55
N LEU A 7 23.48 37.97 -2.41
CA LEU A 7 23.05 36.89 -1.53
C LEU A 7 23.12 35.57 -2.33
N SER A 8 24.18 34.79 -2.16
CA SER A 8 24.32 33.47 -2.75
C SER A 8 23.38 32.47 -2.05
N LEU A 9 22.34 32.04 -2.76
CA LEU A 9 21.41 31.01 -2.33
C LEU A 9 22.06 29.63 -2.49
N LEU A 10 22.47 29.01 -1.38
CA LEU A 10 22.97 27.64 -1.37
C LEU A 10 21.79 26.67 -1.47
N LEU A 11 21.56 26.11 -2.67
CA LEU A 11 20.63 24.98 -2.87
C LEU A 11 21.26 23.70 -2.30
N LEU A 12 20.81 23.28 -1.11
CA LEU A 12 21.07 21.95 -0.57
C LEU A 12 20.34 20.90 -1.41
N VAL A 13 21.06 20.26 -2.33
CA VAL A 13 20.59 19.04 -3.01
C VAL A 13 20.70 17.89 -2.01
N LEU A 14 19.58 17.53 -1.38
CA LEU A 14 19.52 16.31 -0.57
C LEU A 14 19.62 15.09 -1.50
N PRO A 15 20.57 14.17 -1.27
CA PRO A 15 20.62 12.94 -2.04
C PRO A 15 19.34 12.14 -1.77
N SER A 16 18.65 11.77 -2.85
CA SER A 16 17.55 10.81 -2.77
C SER A 16 18.14 9.46 -2.35
N ALA A 17 18.12 9.17 -1.04
CA ALA A 17 18.48 7.87 -0.53
C ALA A 17 17.49 6.85 -1.09
N SER A 18 17.94 6.08 -2.09
CA SER A 18 17.24 4.87 -2.49
C SER A 18 17.27 3.94 -1.28
N MET A 19 16.14 3.77 -0.61
CA MET A 19 16.02 2.77 0.44
C MET A 19 16.36 1.40 -0.16
N ALA A 20 17.28 0.68 0.47
CA ALA A 20 17.58 -0.69 0.06
C ALA A 20 16.32 -1.54 0.19
N ALA A 21 16.05 -2.38 -0.81
CA ALA A 21 14.89 -3.26 -0.79
C ALA A 21 14.94 -4.16 0.46
N VAL A 22 13.78 -4.40 1.07
CA VAL A 22 13.65 -5.26 2.25
C VAL A 22 14.13 -6.68 1.92
N ASP A 23 15.11 -7.18 2.67
CA ASP A 23 15.56 -8.56 2.55
C ASP A 23 14.64 -9.51 3.34
N CYS A 24 14.04 -10.45 2.62
CA CYS A 24 13.07 -11.40 3.14
C CYS A 24 13.52 -12.86 3.01
N GLN A 25 14.73 -13.12 2.51
CA GLN A 25 15.15 -14.48 2.14
C GLN A 25 15.21 -15.45 3.32
N GLN A 26 15.43 -14.92 4.53
CA GLN A 26 15.40 -15.69 5.77
C GLN A 26 14.00 -16.25 6.13
N PHE A 27 12.92 -15.71 5.54
CA PHE A 27 11.53 -16.10 5.83
C PHE A 27 10.97 -16.99 4.72
N LYS A 28 11.60 -18.16 4.51
CA LYS A 28 11.22 -19.05 3.42
C LYS A 28 9.82 -19.63 3.60
N GLU A 29 9.47 -20.07 4.81
CA GLU A 29 8.15 -20.64 5.11
C GLU A 29 7.04 -19.59 4.95
N ALA A 30 7.24 -18.36 5.46
CA ALA A 30 6.32 -17.26 5.21
C ALA A 30 6.13 -16.89 3.73
N ARG A 31 7.12 -17.16 2.86
CA ARG A 31 6.97 -16.94 1.41
C ARG A 31 5.87 -17.84 0.85
N ASP A 32 5.89 -19.12 1.24
CA ASP A 32 4.92 -20.11 0.76
C ASP A 32 3.51 -19.73 1.24
N LEU A 33 3.36 -19.28 2.50
CA LEU A 33 2.09 -18.77 3.03
C LEU A 33 1.55 -17.57 2.24
N VAL A 34 2.43 -16.65 1.81
CA VAL A 34 2.06 -15.48 1.01
C VAL A 34 1.69 -15.88 -0.43
N ASP A 35 2.39 -16.84 -1.02
CA ASP A 35 2.05 -17.36 -2.34
C ASP A 35 0.70 -18.11 -2.31
N ASP A 36 0.45 -18.94 -1.29
CA ASP A 36 -0.86 -19.58 -1.04
C ASP A 36 -1.97 -18.55 -0.86
N TYR A 37 -1.72 -17.48 -0.10
CA TYR A 37 -2.63 -16.34 0.01
C TYR A 37 -2.98 -15.73 -1.35
N TYR A 38 -1.99 -15.46 -2.19
CA TYR A 38 -2.27 -14.94 -3.54
C TYR A 38 -3.05 -15.92 -4.40
N HIS A 39 -2.79 -17.22 -4.31
CA HIS A 39 -3.58 -18.23 -5.00
C HIS A 39 -5.04 -18.26 -4.52
N ALA A 40 -5.24 -18.16 -3.20
CA ALA A 40 -6.55 -18.16 -2.57
C ALA A 40 -7.43 -16.97 -2.98
N THR A 41 -6.85 -15.82 -3.35
CA THR A 41 -7.61 -14.67 -3.89
C THR A 41 -8.47 -15.02 -5.12
N ARG A 42 -8.11 -16.10 -5.83
CA ARG A 42 -8.81 -16.59 -7.03
C ARG A 42 -9.77 -17.75 -6.76
N ALA A 43 -9.67 -18.37 -5.59
CA ALA A 43 -10.40 -19.59 -5.22
C ALA A 43 -11.71 -19.32 -4.47
N GLY A 44 -12.01 -18.05 -4.19
CA GLY A 44 -13.23 -17.63 -3.50
C GLY A 44 -13.01 -17.23 -2.04
N ARG A 45 -14.08 -16.81 -1.37
CA ARG A 45 -14.03 -16.16 -0.05
C ARG A 45 -13.52 -17.08 1.06
N ASP A 46 -13.96 -18.33 1.10
CA ASP A 46 -13.61 -19.24 2.19
C ASP A 46 -12.11 -19.60 2.16
N ALA A 47 -11.59 -19.88 0.96
CA ALA A 47 -10.16 -20.08 0.74
C ALA A 47 -9.35 -18.83 1.12
N LEU A 48 -9.82 -17.63 0.74
CA LEU A 48 -9.18 -16.37 1.11
C LEU A 48 -9.13 -16.19 2.65
N ASN A 49 -10.22 -16.44 3.36
CA ASN A 49 -10.28 -16.31 4.81
C ASN A 49 -9.33 -17.29 5.52
N ALA A 50 -9.25 -18.53 5.04
CA ALA A 50 -8.31 -19.52 5.55
C ALA A 50 -6.86 -19.07 5.36
N SER A 51 -6.47 -18.74 4.12
CA SER A 51 -5.11 -18.31 3.79
C SER A 51 -4.68 -17.02 4.51
N LEU A 52 -5.61 -16.08 4.75
CA LEU A 52 -5.33 -14.89 5.56
C LEU A 52 -4.94 -15.26 6.99
N SER A 53 -5.69 -16.18 7.60
CA SER A 53 -5.39 -16.67 8.95
C SER A 53 -4.03 -17.36 9.00
N ASP A 54 -3.63 -18.02 7.92
CA ASP A 54 -2.32 -18.66 7.81
C ASP A 54 -1.15 -17.65 7.84
N LEU A 55 -1.34 -16.44 7.32
CA LEU A 55 -0.31 -15.37 7.41
C LEU A 55 0.09 -15.06 8.86
N LEU A 56 -0.78 -15.32 9.84
CA LEU A 56 -0.49 -15.11 11.27
C LEU A 56 0.36 -16.21 11.90
N LYS A 57 0.67 -17.29 11.19
CA LYS A 57 1.62 -18.32 11.64
C LYS A 57 3.06 -17.78 11.64
N GLU A 58 3.39 -16.95 10.66
CA GLU A 58 4.69 -16.26 10.55
C GLU A 58 4.51 -14.79 10.17
N PRO A 59 3.94 -13.96 11.05
CA PRO A 59 3.41 -12.66 10.63
C PRO A 59 4.50 -11.65 10.27
N SER A 60 5.68 -11.72 10.90
CA SER A 60 6.82 -10.87 10.53
C SER A 60 7.39 -11.25 9.16
N GLY A 61 7.49 -12.55 8.86
CA GLY A 61 7.92 -13.02 7.54
C GLY A 61 6.90 -12.70 6.45
N ALA A 62 5.61 -12.90 6.75
CA ALA A 62 4.51 -12.58 5.85
C ALA A 62 4.48 -11.07 5.54
N ALA A 63 4.62 -10.22 6.56
CA ALA A 63 4.72 -8.79 6.39
C ALA A 63 5.90 -8.40 5.48
N CYS A 64 7.06 -9.05 5.62
CA CYS A 64 8.22 -8.84 4.74
C CYS A 64 7.86 -9.05 3.26
N TRP A 65 7.32 -10.23 2.95
CA TRP A 65 7.00 -10.63 1.59
C TRP A 65 5.84 -9.82 1.00
N LEU A 66 4.86 -9.43 1.82
CA LEU A 66 3.77 -8.55 1.40
C LEU A 66 4.27 -7.14 1.08
N VAL A 67 5.12 -6.55 1.94
CA VAL A 67 5.76 -5.24 1.68
C VAL A 67 6.60 -5.30 0.41
N ARG A 68 7.41 -6.36 0.24
CA ARG A 68 8.19 -6.59 -0.98
C ARG A 68 7.32 -6.77 -2.24
N GLY A 69 6.09 -7.24 -2.08
CA GLY A 69 5.11 -7.37 -3.16
C GLY A 69 4.44 -6.05 -3.57
N LEU A 70 4.67 -4.96 -2.84
CA LEU A 70 4.15 -3.65 -3.17
C LEU A 70 4.91 -3.04 -4.34
N GLN A 71 4.17 -2.50 -5.30
CA GLN A 71 4.71 -1.77 -6.44
C GLN A 71 3.69 -0.76 -6.95
N PRO A 72 4.13 0.34 -7.58
CA PRO A 72 3.20 1.27 -8.21
C PRO A 72 2.40 0.59 -9.33
N VAL A 73 1.09 0.80 -9.31
CA VAL A 73 0.14 0.36 -10.34
C VAL A 73 -0.16 1.54 -11.27
N LYS A 74 -0.03 1.31 -12.58
CA LYS A 74 -0.28 2.34 -13.60
C LYS A 74 -1.77 2.62 -13.82
N ARG A 75 -2.63 1.63 -13.58
CA ARG A 75 -4.08 1.75 -13.73
C ARG A 75 -4.64 2.63 -12.63
N THR A 76 -5.68 3.39 -12.95
CA THR A 76 -6.42 4.23 -12.00
C THR A 76 -7.64 3.51 -11.43
N LYS A 77 -8.08 2.42 -12.07
CA LYS A 77 -9.23 1.59 -11.70
C LYS A 77 -8.98 0.13 -12.06
N LEU A 78 -9.49 -0.80 -11.25
CA LEU A 78 -9.62 -2.23 -11.57
C LEU A 78 -11.07 -2.66 -11.41
N SER A 79 -11.61 -3.31 -12.44
CA SER A 79 -12.91 -3.98 -12.41
C SER A 79 -12.81 -5.38 -11.75
N PRO A 80 -13.93 -6.04 -11.43
CA PRO A 80 -13.93 -7.35 -10.75
C PRO A 80 -13.11 -8.41 -11.49
N ASP A 81 -13.22 -8.46 -12.83
CA ASP A 81 -12.46 -9.37 -13.70
C ASP A 81 -10.95 -9.10 -13.67
N GLN A 82 -10.55 -7.87 -13.34
CA GLN A 82 -9.15 -7.45 -13.25
C GLN A 82 -8.55 -7.69 -11.86
N MET A 83 -9.35 -8.03 -10.84
CA MET A 83 -8.85 -8.30 -9.49
C MET A 83 -8.02 -9.59 -9.37
N ASN A 84 -7.99 -10.41 -10.42
CA ASN A 84 -7.12 -11.59 -10.53
C ASN A 84 -5.81 -11.33 -11.31
N SER A 85 -5.63 -10.12 -11.86
CA SER A 85 -4.46 -9.77 -12.67
C SER A 85 -3.22 -9.47 -11.82
N PRO A 86 -2.01 -9.50 -12.40
CA PRO A 86 -0.79 -9.10 -11.69
C PRO A 86 -0.84 -7.70 -11.08
N GLU A 87 -1.55 -6.76 -11.72
CA GLU A 87 -1.74 -5.40 -11.23
C GLU A 87 -2.58 -5.31 -9.94
N ALA A 88 -3.37 -6.34 -9.63
CA ALA A 88 -4.09 -6.44 -8.37
C ALA A 88 -3.20 -6.89 -7.19
N ARG A 89 -2.00 -7.42 -7.47
CA ARG A 89 -1.09 -7.96 -6.43
C ARG A 89 -0.78 -6.95 -5.32
N PRO A 90 -0.49 -5.65 -5.60
CA PRO A 90 -0.27 -4.66 -4.54
C PRO A 90 -1.52 -4.38 -3.69
N ILE A 91 -2.72 -4.45 -4.28
CA ILE A 91 -3.99 -4.27 -3.54
C ILE A 91 -4.21 -5.42 -2.58
N TRP A 92 -3.98 -6.66 -3.04
CA TRP A 92 -4.03 -7.84 -2.17
C TRP A 92 -2.93 -7.82 -1.11
N ALA A 93 -1.70 -7.41 -1.46
CA ALA A 93 -0.62 -7.25 -0.50
C ALA A 93 -1.02 -6.30 0.65
N LEU A 94 -1.62 -5.15 0.32
CA LEU A 94 -2.11 -4.19 1.31
C LEU A 94 -3.26 -4.73 2.16
N ARG A 95 -4.18 -5.50 1.58
CA ARG A 95 -5.25 -6.19 2.33
C ARG A 95 -4.66 -7.20 3.32
N GLY A 96 -3.68 -8.00 2.89
CA GLY A 96 -2.94 -8.91 3.76
C GLY A 96 -2.17 -8.18 4.87
N LEU A 97 -1.50 -7.07 4.56
CA LEU A 97 -0.82 -6.23 5.56
C LEU A 97 -1.81 -5.69 6.57
N ARG A 98 -2.90 -5.08 6.12
CA ARG A 98 -3.97 -4.58 6.99
C ARG A 98 -4.51 -5.68 7.90
N PHE A 99 -4.66 -6.91 7.38
CA PHE A 99 -5.07 -8.07 8.18
C PHE A 99 -4.14 -8.33 9.34
N ILE A 100 -2.84 -8.49 9.08
CA ILE A 100 -1.88 -8.94 10.12
C ILE A 100 -1.41 -7.80 11.03
N THR A 101 -1.71 -6.54 10.66
CA THR A 101 -1.25 -5.33 11.35
C THR A 101 -2.35 -4.56 12.08
N LYS A 102 -3.38 -5.23 12.63
CA LYS A 102 -4.44 -4.56 13.41
C LYS A 102 -5.19 -3.47 12.64
N CYS A 103 -5.51 -3.73 11.38
CA CYS A 103 -6.16 -2.78 10.50
C CYS A 103 -5.32 -1.51 10.22
N THR A 104 -3.98 -1.58 10.31
CA THR A 104 -3.12 -0.45 9.99
C THR A 104 -3.19 -0.14 8.51
N ASP A 105 -3.42 1.14 8.18
CA ASP A 105 -3.41 1.67 6.84
C ASP A 105 -2.37 2.80 6.75
N GLN A 106 -1.49 2.71 5.75
CA GLN A 106 -0.58 3.80 5.39
C GLN A 106 -1.27 4.71 4.36
N LYS A 107 -1.05 6.02 4.50
CA LYS A 107 -1.65 7.05 3.63
C LYS A 107 -0.58 7.98 3.10
N GLY A 108 -0.84 8.62 1.97
CA GLY A 108 0.05 9.58 1.34
C GLY A 108 -0.63 10.91 1.05
N ALA A 109 0.17 11.92 0.76
CA ALA A 109 -0.31 13.24 0.39
C ALA A 109 -0.26 13.45 -1.13
N LEU A 110 -1.30 14.06 -1.69
CA LEU A 110 -1.28 14.58 -3.05
C LEU A 110 -0.59 15.93 -3.06
N VAL A 111 0.58 15.99 -3.68
CA VAL A 111 1.34 17.25 -3.81
C VAL A 111 0.86 17.99 -5.04
N ASN A 112 0.65 17.28 -6.15
CA ASN A 112 0.17 17.88 -7.38
C ASN A 112 -1.36 17.88 -7.45
N LYS A 113 -1.97 18.98 -6.97
CA LYS A 113 -3.43 19.18 -7.02
C LYS A 113 -4.00 19.27 -8.43
N GLN A 114 -3.19 19.53 -9.46
CA GLN A 114 -3.66 19.60 -10.86
C GLN A 114 -4.05 18.22 -11.40
N LEU A 115 -3.65 17.13 -10.71
CA LEU A 115 -4.11 15.78 -11.04
C LEU A 115 -5.60 15.58 -10.75
N ILE A 116 -6.18 16.40 -9.87
CA ILE A 116 -7.59 16.32 -9.50
C ILE A 116 -8.45 16.79 -10.68
N ASP A 117 -9.17 15.85 -11.29
CA ASP A 117 -10.24 16.14 -12.24
C ASP A 117 -11.57 16.07 -11.49
N PRO A 118 -12.24 17.21 -11.22
CA PRO A 118 -13.50 17.22 -10.47
C PRO A 118 -14.64 16.48 -11.18
N ARG A 119 -14.47 16.09 -12.45
CA ARG A 119 -15.46 15.29 -13.19
C ARG A 119 -15.25 13.78 -13.02
N ASP A 120 -14.12 13.35 -12.49
CA ASP A 120 -13.83 11.93 -12.23
C ASP A 120 -14.14 11.58 -10.77
N ALA A 121 -15.29 10.94 -10.55
CA ALA A 121 -15.81 10.53 -9.24
C ALA A 121 -14.84 9.67 -8.40
N ARG A 122 -13.74 9.13 -8.98
CA ARG A 122 -12.68 8.49 -8.20
C ARG A 122 -12.05 9.45 -7.18
N TRP A 123 -12.01 10.75 -7.49
CA TRP A 123 -11.41 11.73 -6.60
C TRP A 123 -12.25 11.93 -5.35
N ASP A 124 -13.58 11.91 -5.46
CA ASP A 124 -14.46 11.98 -4.29
C ASP A 124 -14.21 10.80 -3.34
N LEU A 125 -14.00 9.59 -3.89
CA LEU A 125 -13.67 8.39 -3.10
C LEU A 125 -12.28 8.48 -2.45
N LEU A 126 -11.27 8.90 -3.20
CA LEU A 126 -9.88 8.97 -2.70
C LEU A 126 -9.67 10.12 -1.71
N LEU A 127 -10.45 11.20 -1.81
CA LEU A 127 -10.30 12.42 -1.01
C LEU A 127 -11.23 12.49 0.20
N GLN A 128 -11.96 11.43 0.54
CA GLN A 128 -12.86 11.40 1.71
C GLN A 128 -12.16 11.79 3.03
N SER A 129 -10.87 11.43 3.17
CA SER A 129 -10.04 11.80 4.33
C SER A 129 -9.23 13.08 4.13
N GLY A 130 -9.38 13.77 2.99
CA GLY A 130 -8.62 14.95 2.59
C GLY A 130 -7.35 14.65 1.79
N ILE A 131 -6.80 15.68 1.15
CA ILE A 131 -5.68 15.59 0.20
C ILE A 131 -4.35 15.11 0.82
N GLN A 132 -4.21 15.17 2.15
CA GLN A 132 -3.00 14.76 2.87
C GLN A 132 -3.07 13.30 3.37
N GLN A 133 -4.21 12.63 3.18
CA GLN A 133 -4.54 11.36 3.81
C GLN A 133 -5.18 10.41 2.78
N ILE A 134 -4.61 10.36 1.58
CA ILE A 134 -5.12 9.55 0.47
C ILE A 134 -4.63 8.10 0.66
N PRO A 135 -5.53 7.10 0.69
CA PRO A 135 -5.14 5.70 0.74
C PRO A 135 -4.60 5.22 -0.62
N PHE A 136 -3.91 4.08 -0.68
CA PHE A 136 -3.39 3.55 -1.95
C PHE A 136 -4.52 3.23 -2.93
N PHE A 137 -5.63 2.70 -2.41
CA PHE A 137 -6.83 2.41 -3.16
C PHE A 137 -8.09 2.57 -2.30
N LYS A 138 -9.25 2.64 -2.93
CA LYS A 138 -10.57 2.53 -2.31
C LYS A 138 -11.47 1.61 -3.14
N THR A 139 -12.37 0.89 -2.49
CA THR A 139 -13.35 0.05 -3.18
C THR A 139 -14.64 0.85 -3.37
N TRP A 140 -15.09 1.00 -4.61
CA TRP A 140 -16.40 1.55 -4.95
C TRP A 140 -17.43 0.42 -4.95
N MET A 141 -18.03 0.17 -3.79
CA MET A 141 -18.89 -0.99 -3.53
C MET A 141 -20.02 -1.18 -4.53
N SER A 142 -20.77 -0.11 -4.85
CA SER A 142 -21.94 -0.21 -5.75
C SER A 142 -21.59 -0.55 -7.20
N ARG A 143 -20.31 -0.50 -7.56
CA ARG A 143 -19.80 -0.84 -8.90
C ARG A 143 -18.83 -2.00 -8.88
N ASP A 144 -18.46 -2.50 -7.69
CA ASP A 144 -17.41 -3.48 -7.47
C ASP A 144 -16.07 -3.11 -8.16
N VAL A 145 -15.74 -1.81 -8.14
CA VAL A 145 -14.52 -1.28 -8.78
C VAL A 145 -13.54 -0.83 -7.71
N VAL A 146 -12.27 -1.18 -7.84
CA VAL A 146 -11.20 -0.59 -7.02
C VAL A 146 -10.65 0.64 -7.73
N VAL A 147 -10.71 1.80 -7.09
CA VAL A 147 -10.04 3.03 -7.56
C VAL A 147 -8.68 3.15 -6.91
N ILE A 148 -7.67 3.53 -7.69
CA ILE A 148 -6.26 3.53 -7.28
C ILE A 148 -5.76 4.97 -7.25
N ALA A 149 -5.01 5.30 -6.20
CA ALA A 149 -4.41 6.61 -6.02
C ALA A 149 -3.39 6.94 -7.11
N PRO A 150 -3.04 8.22 -7.32
CA PRO A 150 -1.97 8.59 -8.24
C PRO A 150 -0.61 8.03 -7.82
N ALA A 151 0.29 7.85 -8.79
CA ALA A 151 1.60 7.25 -8.57
C ALA A 151 2.44 7.94 -7.47
N GLU A 152 2.30 9.26 -7.29
CA GLU A 152 3.01 9.98 -6.22
C GLU A 152 2.54 9.59 -4.81
N VAL A 153 1.25 9.34 -4.63
CA VAL A 153 0.68 8.87 -3.36
C VAL A 153 1.05 7.41 -3.13
N GLN A 154 0.95 6.58 -4.18
CA GLN A 154 1.34 5.18 -4.11
C GLN A 154 2.79 5.01 -3.63
N LYS A 155 3.73 5.77 -4.21
CA LYS A 155 5.16 5.72 -3.82
C LYS A 155 5.38 6.09 -2.35
N GLN A 156 4.68 7.10 -1.85
CA GLN A 156 4.76 7.48 -0.43
C GLN A 156 4.29 6.34 0.47
N ILE A 157 3.16 5.72 0.14
CA ILE A 157 2.59 4.62 0.93
C ILE A 157 3.51 3.40 0.93
N ILE A 158 4.10 3.06 -0.23
CA ILE A 158 5.08 1.97 -0.35
C ILE A 158 6.28 2.26 0.56
N ALA A 159 6.86 3.46 0.46
CA ALA A 159 7.99 3.87 1.29
C ALA A 159 7.64 3.84 2.78
N SER A 160 6.43 4.25 3.17
CA SER A 160 5.97 4.17 4.56
C SER A 160 5.89 2.73 5.07
N TRP A 161 5.41 1.79 4.24
CA TRP A 161 5.38 0.36 4.59
C TRP A 161 6.78 -0.26 4.68
N GLU A 162 7.67 0.07 3.75
CA GLU A 162 9.08 -0.36 3.79
C GLU A 162 9.76 0.17 5.06
N GLN A 163 9.59 1.45 5.36
CA GLN A 163 10.13 2.08 6.56
C GLN A 163 9.56 1.45 7.84
N TRP A 164 8.23 1.27 7.91
CA TRP A 164 7.58 0.62 9.04
C TRP A 164 8.16 -0.78 9.25
N TYR A 165 8.33 -1.55 8.18
CA TYR A 165 8.89 -2.89 8.29
C TYR A 165 10.31 -2.88 8.86
N THR A 166 11.19 -2.03 8.32
CA THR A 166 12.58 -1.92 8.79
C THR A 166 12.70 -1.44 10.24
N LYS A 167 11.81 -0.55 10.69
CA LYS A 167 11.96 0.13 11.99
C LYS A 167 11.11 -0.49 13.11
N GLU A 168 9.96 -1.05 12.77
CA GLU A 168 8.92 -1.35 13.77
C GLU A 168 8.50 -2.82 13.76
N ALA A 169 8.56 -3.53 12.62
CA ALA A 169 7.99 -4.87 12.50
C ALA A 169 8.60 -5.90 13.49
N THR A 170 9.87 -5.76 13.86
CA THR A 170 10.52 -6.68 14.82
C THR A 170 9.94 -6.60 16.23
N THR A 171 9.38 -5.44 16.60
CA THR A 171 8.75 -5.20 17.91
C THR A 171 7.23 -5.12 17.82
N PHE A 172 6.68 -5.15 16.60
CA PHE A 172 5.26 -5.00 16.38
C PHE A 172 4.51 -6.25 16.85
N ARG A 173 3.44 -6.04 17.62
CA ARG A 173 2.53 -7.12 18.01
C ARG A 173 1.52 -7.36 16.89
N PHE A 174 1.84 -8.30 16.00
CA PHE A 174 0.95 -8.76 14.94
C PHE A 174 -0.32 -9.37 15.49
N GLU A 175 -1.44 -9.05 14.86
CA GLU A 175 -2.77 -9.52 15.24
C GLU A 175 -3.76 -9.24 14.11
N ARG A 176 -4.77 -10.10 13.97
CA ARG A 176 -5.80 -9.96 12.94
C ARG A 176 -6.56 -8.63 13.05
N CYS A 177 -6.88 -8.06 11.90
CA CYS A 177 -7.92 -7.06 11.74
C CYS A 177 -9.28 -7.77 11.91
N GLY A 178 -10.11 -7.29 12.83
CA GLY A 178 -11.29 -8.02 13.29
C GLY A 178 -12.29 -8.39 12.18
N ASP A 179 -12.76 -7.39 11.42
CA ASP A 179 -13.74 -7.60 10.35
C ASP A 179 -13.09 -7.48 8.97
N ILE A 180 -12.89 -8.61 8.30
CA ILE A 180 -12.40 -8.68 6.91
C ILE A 180 -13.43 -8.05 5.95
N ASN A 181 -14.72 -8.07 6.28
CA ASN A 181 -15.73 -7.43 5.43
C ASN A 181 -15.52 -5.92 5.38
N ALA A 182 -14.99 -5.32 6.45
CA ALA A 182 -14.60 -3.91 6.50
C ALA A 182 -13.54 -3.53 5.45
N TRP A 183 -12.94 -4.47 4.73
CA TRP A 183 -11.98 -4.18 3.65
C TRP A 183 -12.64 -3.75 2.34
N TYR A 184 -13.94 -4.00 2.21
CA TYR A 184 -14.76 -3.43 1.17
C TYR A 184 -15.16 -1.96 1.48
N PHE A 185 -14.83 -1.44 2.67
CA PHE A 185 -15.23 -0.12 3.17
C PHE A 185 -14.02 0.83 3.42
#